data_AF-A0A7X8BSF1-F1
#
_entry.id   AF-A0A7X8BSF1-F1
#
_cell.length_a   1.000
_cell.length_b   1.000
_cell.length_c   1.000
_cell.angle_alpha   90.00
_cell.angle_beta   90.00
_cell.angle_gamma   90.00
#
_symmetry.space_group_name_H-M   'P 1'
#
loop_
_entity.id
_entity.type
_entity.pdbx_description
1 polymer ?
#
loop_
_entity_poly.entity_id
_entity_poly.type
_entity_poly.pdbx_seq_one_letter_code
_entity_poly.pdbx_strand_id
1 'polypeptide(L)'
;DNFDLDAISDIPTIVLDPFTLNCDAEYVFTDGNKLRADMDQVFNHERVKLGKDLFFDEYTGAITHSISSFIPAIPGNFANVTDFEFSYETYQDTQSGQLENYIEGTVKNTAPAGKYTIKTTLSSQGYRPDIILTWELEVKLPTYSLTDNTAILSGNKIVVNPTILEQAGKTSTAYEALLNNAFMHTSGSFIFTPLPGDCDEALTPYFVFTSAPSGYVIAANGTELRQGGNLAARIETDPLDPRKYFIRLNVDDETVNLGGSWGNYAPLSNASKGLVGKSVSVQPKGYINGMTYNWINLRVPFNVEFTYPLEFNLPQDASVFDQANQGLNSYLLNLYTPTTILYDWNGASLDVTTPYGRSLIDHYEVGIESIAGTEIVSDWTFAGLLPGADRVRHPNFPLVLGWWYEPVTVPTERYSSPFVFDIDNAKCNINTSGNIVEQVTFPIPEGMQIKIDAVAAAGTTTVISDGTTYYFANEFTVTWENQSTGAVLNEFKVSIPVSVVHKWGTVTDNFVITVKVGSGN
;
A
#
# COMPACT_ATOMS: atom_id res chain seq x y z
N ASP A 1 41.96 -53.85 -35.43
CA ASP A 1 41.49 -54.01 -34.06
C ASP A 1 41.01 -52.68 -33.51
N ASN A 2 39.76 -52.30 -33.84
CA ASN A 2 39.05 -51.22 -33.16
C ASN A 2 38.52 -51.81 -31.86
N PHE A 3 39.29 -51.70 -30.78
CA PHE A 3 38.75 -51.96 -29.46
C PHE A 3 37.86 -50.77 -29.10
N ASP A 4 36.57 -51.03 -28.92
CA ASP A 4 35.60 -50.14 -28.30
C ASP A 4 36.02 -50.01 -26.82
N LEU A 5 36.95 -49.10 -26.58
CA LEU A 5 37.55 -48.87 -25.27
C LEU A 5 36.66 -47.88 -24.53
N ASP A 6 36.08 -48.31 -23.40
CA ASP A 6 35.23 -47.45 -22.55
C ASP A 6 35.91 -46.11 -22.26
N ALA A 7 35.16 -45.01 -22.29
CA ALA A 7 35.70 -43.68 -22.03
C ALA A 7 36.42 -43.61 -20.67
N ILE A 8 37.53 -42.88 -20.61
CA ILE A 8 38.26 -42.59 -19.37
C ILE A 8 37.44 -41.58 -18.57
N SER A 9 37.06 -41.92 -17.34
CA SER A 9 36.17 -41.09 -16.50
C SER A 9 36.56 -41.06 -15.03
N ASP A 10 37.67 -41.70 -14.69
CA ASP A 10 38.30 -41.77 -13.36
C ASP A 10 39.30 -40.62 -13.10
N ILE A 11 39.33 -39.63 -14.00
CA ILE A 11 40.06 -38.37 -13.80
C ILE A 11 39.39 -37.58 -12.68
N PRO A 12 40.15 -37.07 -11.68
CA PRO A 12 39.59 -36.26 -10.61
C PRO A 12 38.78 -35.05 -11.09
N THR A 13 37.69 -34.75 -10.37
CA THR A 13 36.85 -33.59 -10.65
C THR A 13 37.64 -32.29 -10.53
N ILE A 14 37.50 -31.43 -11.54
CA ILE A 14 38.06 -30.08 -11.58
C ILE A 14 37.08 -29.15 -10.87
N VAL A 15 37.48 -28.65 -9.70
CA VAL A 15 36.66 -27.73 -8.89
C VAL A 15 37.14 -26.30 -9.14
N LEU A 16 36.23 -25.45 -9.63
CA LEU A 16 36.50 -24.07 -10.00
C LEU A 16 36.06 -23.10 -8.90
N ASP A 17 36.71 -21.94 -8.85
CA ASP A 17 36.31 -20.86 -7.96
C ASP A 17 34.91 -20.34 -8.32
N PRO A 18 34.11 -19.87 -7.34
CA PRO A 18 32.81 -19.29 -7.63
C PRO A 18 32.91 -18.04 -8.51
N PHE A 19 32.04 -17.97 -9.50
CA PHE A 19 31.93 -16.85 -10.43
C PHE A 19 30.73 -15.98 -10.07
N THR A 20 30.94 -14.68 -9.87
CA THR A 20 29.83 -13.74 -9.59
C THR A 20 29.43 -13.00 -10.87
N LEU A 21 28.17 -13.11 -11.26
CA LEU A 21 27.61 -12.32 -12.36
C LEU A 21 27.74 -10.83 -12.05
N ASN A 22 28.36 -10.07 -12.94
CA ASN A 22 28.45 -8.62 -12.89
C ASN A 22 28.29 -8.02 -14.30
N CYS A 23 28.43 -6.71 -14.42
CA CYS A 23 28.20 -5.96 -15.66
C CYS A 23 29.12 -6.32 -16.83
N ASP A 24 30.36 -6.69 -16.57
CA ASP A 24 31.37 -7.01 -17.59
C ASP A 24 31.67 -8.52 -17.67
N ALA A 25 30.81 -9.33 -17.05
CA ALA A 25 31.19 -10.67 -16.62
C ALA A 25 31.07 -11.75 -17.71
N GLU A 26 32.02 -11.85 -18.63
CA GLU A 26 32.37 -13.15 -19.20
C GLU A 26 33.44 -13.79 -18.33
N TYR A 27 33.18 -15.00 -17.81
CA TYR A 27 34.16 -15.73 -17.02
C TYR A 27 34.81 -16.79 -17.87
N VAL A 28 36.03 -16.52 -18.30
CA VAL A 28 36.92 -17.52 -18.86
C VAL A 28 37.60 -18.23 -17.70
N PHE A 29 37.34 -19.52 -17.56
CA PHE A 29 38.05 -20.39 -16.63
C PHE A 29 38.87 -21.38 -17.41
N THR A 30 40.09 -21.60 -16.95
CA THR A 30 40.95 -22.67 -17.46
C THR A 30 40.94 -23.81 -16.47
N ASP A 31 41.49 -24.95 -16.84
CA ASP A 31 42.00 -25.90 -15.85
C ASP A 31 42.97 -25.15 -14.89
N GLY A 32 42.52 -24.85 -13.66
CA GLY A 32 43.35 -24.31 -12.58
C GLY A 32 43.65 -22.79 -12.48
N ASN A 33 42.86 -21.87 -13.06
CA ASN A 33 42.92 -20.40 -12.81
C ASN A 33 44.33 -19.76 -12.60
N LYS A 34 45.32 -20.16 -13.41
CA LYS A 34 46.72 -19.66 -13.42
C LYS A 34 47.61 -20.01 -12.22
N LEU A 35 47.51 -21.23 -11.71
CA LEU A 35 48.67 -21.93 -11.14
C LEU A 35 48.76 -23.29 -11.80
N ARG A 36 49.72 -23.45 -12.73
CA ARG A 36 50.16 -24.71 -13.37
C ARG A 36 49.61 -25.95 -12.63
N ALA A 37 48.50 -26.49 -13.11
CA ALA A 37 47.94 -27.78 -12.72
C ALA A 37 47.48 -28.44 -14.02
N ASP A 38 48.31 -29.33 -14.57
CA ASP A 38 48.28 -30.78 -14.37
C ASP A 38 47.19 -31.54 -15.17
N MET A 39 46.99 -31.14 -16.43
CA MET A 39 46.66 -32.11 -17.49
C MET A 39 47.62 -33.32 -17.51
N ASP A 40 48.75 -33.28 -16.78
CA ASP A 40 49.60 -34.42 -16.48
C ASP A 40 48.82 -35.65 -16.00
N GLN A 41 47.72 -35.52 -15.25
CA GLN A 41 46.91 -36.69 -14.89
C GLN A 41 46.20 -37.31 -16.10
N VAL A 42 45.83 -36.48 -17.08
CA VAL A 42 45.25 -36.89 -18.36
C VAL A 42 46.33 -37.47 -19.28
N PHE A 43 47.48 -36.79 -19.41
CA PHE A 43 48.61 -37.21 -20.25
C PHE A 43 49.26 -38.48 -19.75
N ASN A 44 49.44 -38.60 -18.43
CA ASN A 44 50.05 -39.77 -17.78
C ASN A 44 49.05 -40.88 -17.47
N HIS A 45 47.76 -40.69 -17.78
CA HIS A 45 46.77 -41.74 -17.64
C HIS A 45 47.23 -42.98 -18.41
N GLU A 46 47.11 -44.17 -17.81
CA GLU A 46 47.78 -45.37 -18.34
C GLU A 46 47.30 -45.76 -19.75
N ARG A 47 46.09 -45.35 -20.10
CA ARG A 47 45.40 -45.56 -21.38
C ARG A 47 45.63 -44.42 -22.41
N VAL A 48 46.32 -43.35 -22.02
CA VAL A 48 46.69 -42.22 -22.88
C VAL A 48 48.19 -42.24 -23.17
N LYS A 49 49.03 -42.02 -22.14
CA LYS A 49 50.52 -41.99 -22.21
C LYS A 49 51.06 -41.24 -23.43
N LEU A 50 50.54 -40.04 -23.67
CA LEU A 50 51.00 -39.15 -24.74
C LEU A 50 51.80 -37.99 -24.14
N GLY A 51 52.85 -37.57 -24.85
CA GLY A 51 53.43 -36.25 -24.59
C GLY A 51 52.42 -35.16 -24.92
N LYS A 52 52.53 -34.00 -24.26
CA LYS A 52 51.59 -32.87 -24.39
C LYS A 52 51.22 -32.53 -25.84
N ASP A 53 52.21 -32.36 -26.73
CA ASP A 53 51.94 -31.96 -28.11
C ASP A 53 51.22 -33.06 -28.90
N LEU A 54 51.62 -34.32 -28.72
CA LEU A 54 50.95 -35.46 -29.35
C LEU A 54 49.53 -35.67 -28.82
N PHE A 55 49.25 -35.28 -27.57
CA PHE A 55 47.90 -35.29 -27.04
C PHE A 55 47.02 -34.30 -27.79
N PHE A 56 47.46 -33.05 -27.91
CA PHE A 56 46.67 -32.02 -28.59
C PHE A 56 46.60 -32.22 -30.11
N ASP A 57 47.50 -33.00 -30.72
CA ASP A 57 47.36 -33.46 -32.10
C ASP A 57 46.29 -34.56 -32.28
N GLU A 58 46.10 -35.42 -31.27
CA GLU A 58 45.15 -36.54 -31.33
C GLU A 58 43.74 -36.16 -30.87
N TYR A 59 43.62 -35.28 -29.87
CA TYR A 59 42.34 -34.79 -29.33
C TYR A 59 42.01 -33.41 -29.92
N THR A 60 41.87 -33.35 -31.23
CA THR A 60 41.58 -32.10 -31.99
C THR A 60 40.08 -31.91 -32.30
N GLY A 61 39.25 -32.92 -32.04
CA GLY A 61 37.81 -32.85 -32.29
C GLY A 61 37.10 -31.91 -31.32
N ALA A 62 36.00 -31.29 -31.73
CA ALA A 62 35.24 -30.34 -30.89
C ALA A 62 34.90 -30.94 -29.53
N ILE A 63 35.13 -30.16 -28.46
CA ILE A 63 34.75 -30.55 -27.10
C ILE A 63 33.23 -30.56 -27.02
N THR A 64 32.64 -31.71 -26.70
CA THR A 64 31.21 -31.79 -26.40
C THR A 64 30.99 -31.72 -24.90
N HIS A 65 29.87 -31.17 -24.45
CA HIS A 65 29.58 -31.05 -23.02
C HIS A 65 28.12 -31.28 -22.69
N SER A 66 27.88 -31.63 -21.42
CA SER A 66 26.54 -31.82 -20.86
C SER A 66 26.50 -31.38 -19.40
N ILE A 67 25.34 -30.89 -18.96
CA ILE A 67 25.10 -30.58 -17.56
C ILE A 67 24.58 -31.84 -16.88
N SER A 68 25.40 -32.44 -16.03
CA SER A 68 25.05 -33.68 -15.31
C SER A 68 24.25 -33.41 -14.03
N SER A 69 24.42 -32.22 -13.43
CA SER A 69 23.64 -31.76 -12.28
C SER A 69 23.59 -30.23 -12.25
N PHE A 70 22.45 -29.69 -11.83
CA PHE A 70 22.27 -28.26 -11.57
C PHE A 70 21.41 -28.07 -10.33
N ILE A 71 21.94 -27.31 -9.37
CA ILE A 71 21.22 -26.89 -8.16
C ILE A 71 21.00 -25.38 -8.26
N PRO A 72 19.79 -24.90 -8.58
CA PRO A 72 19.55 -23.48 -8.76
C PRO A 72 19.63 -22.73 -7.44
N ALA A 73 20.21 -21.52 -7.48
CA ALA A 73 20.18 -20.59 -6.35
C ALA A 73 18.77 -20.02 -6.10
N ILE A 74 17.97 -19.92 -7.17
CA ILE A 74 16.57 -19.47 -7.13
C ILE A 74 15.68 -20.65 -7.56
N PRO A 75 14.76 -21.13 -6.70
CA PRO A 75 13.91 -22.28 -7.02
C PRO A 75 13.12 -22.10 -8.31
N GLY A 76 13.03 -23.16 -9.11
CA GLY A 76 12.28 -23.19 -10.37
C GLY A 76 13.08 -22.80 -11.61
N ASN A 77 14.35 -22.38 -11.46
CA ASN A 77 15.24 -22.12 -12.58
C ASN A 77 15.79 -23.43 -13.18
N PHE A 78 16.08 -23.39 -14.48
CA PHE A 78 16.70 -24.48 -15.23
C PHE A 78 17.94 -23.97 -15.96
N ALA A 79 18.96 -24.81 -16.05
CA ALA A 79 20.20 -24.52 -16.76
C ALA A 79 20.15 -24.99 -18.22
N ASN A 80 20.84 -24.29 -19.12
CA ASN A 80 21.02 -24.71 -20.51
C ASN A 80 22.49 -25.02 -20.78
N VAL A 81 22.75 -26.09 -21.54
CA VAL A 81 24.11 -26.46 -21.96
C VAL A 81 24.77 -25.34 -22.78
N THR A 82 23.97 -24.52 -23.48
CA THR A 82 24.45 -23.38 -24.27
C THR A 82 24.95 -22.20 -23.44
N ASP A 83 24.75 -22.22 -22.11
CA ASP A 83 25.28 -21.21 -21.19
C ASP A 83 26.80 -21.36 -20.99
N PHE A 84 27.35 -22.48 -21.45
CA PHE A 84 28.76 -22.84 -21.35
C PHE A 84 29.32 -23.16 -22.73
N GLU A 85 30.56 -22.75 -22.96
CA GLU A 85 31.34 -23.12 -24.15
C GLU A 85 32.72 -23.60 -23.71
N PHE A 86 33.28 -24.57 -24.44
CA PHE A 86 34.59 -25.14 -24.13
C PHE A 86 35.44 -25.22 -25.40
N SER A 87 36.70 -24.82 -25.28
CA SER A 87 37.67 -24.77 -26.38
C SER A 87 39.01 -25.32 -25.95
N TYR A 88 39.80 -25.76 -26.93
CA TYR A 88 41.22 -25.96 -26.74
C TYR A 88 41.93 -24.64 -27.02
N GLU A 89 42.82 -24.25 -26.11
CA GLU A 89 43.80 -23.21 -26.38
C GLU A 89 45.17 -23.87 -26.52
N THR A 90 45.65 -23.93 -27.76
CA THR A 90 46.88 -24.64 -28.14
C THR A 90 47.79 -23.76 -28.98
N TYR A 91 49.08 -23.75 -28.66
CA TYR A 91 50.11 -23.13 -29.47
C TYR A 91 50.93 -24.23 -30.18
N GLN A 92 50.93 -24.23 -31.52
CA GLN A 92 51.86 -25.06 -32.27
C GLN A 92 53.28 -24.53 -32.08
N ASP A 93 54.23 -25.43 -31.81
CA ASP A 93 55.64 -25.19 -31.45
C ASP A 93 55.90 -24.72 -30.00
N THR A 94 55.81 -25.67 -29.05
CA THR A 94 56.21 -25.50 -27.64
C THR A 94 57.70 -25.17 -27.42
N GLN A 95 58.50 -25.06 -28.49
CA GLN A 95 59.91 -24.63 -28.44
C GLN A 95 60.09 -23.11 -28.25
N SER A 96 59.02 -22.31 -28.37
CA SER A 96 59.08 -20.83 -28.36
C SER A 96 59.03 -20.17 -26.97
N GLY A 97 58.98 -20.96 -25.88
CA GLY A 97 58.92 -20.44 -24.50
C GLY A 97 57.51 -20.11 -24.00
N GLN A 98 56.47 -20.24 -24.85
CA GLN A 98 55.07 -20.29 -24.42
C GLN A 98 54.71 -21.72 -24.01
N LEU A 99 54.30 -21.90 -22.75
CA LEU A 99 54.20 -23.21 -22.09
C LEU A 99 52.76 -23.74 -21.96
N GLU A 100 51.76 -23.02 -22.48
CA GLU A 100 50.37 -23.16 -22.06
C GLU A 100 49.50 -23.72 -23.20
N ASN A 101 49.44 -25.06 -23.35
CA ASN A 101 48.28 -25.72 -23.94
C ASN A 101 47.36 -26.19 -22.80
N TYR A 102 46.08 -25.85 -22.87
CA TYR A 102 45.05 -26.17 -21.86
C TYR A 102 43.65 -26.24 -22.49
N ILE A 103 42.69 -26.71 -21.70
CA ILE A 103 41.27 -26.61 -22.00
C ILE A 103 40.74 -25.40 -21.24
N GLU A 104 40.00 -24.55 -21.95
CA GLU A 104 39.26 -23.44 -21.36
C GLU A 104 37.76 -23.68 -21.48
N GLY A 105 37.02 -23.08 -20.56
CA GLY A 105 35.59 -22.96 -20.63
C GLY A 105 35.15 -21.53 -20.34
N THR A 106 34.01 -21.14 -20.89
CA THR A 106 33.39 -19.83 -20.63
C THR A 106 32.02 -20.02 -20.02
N VAL A 107 31.64 -19.12 -19.11
CA VAL A 107 30.27 -19.00 -18.61
C VAL A 107 29.65 -17.72 -19.18
N LYS A 108 28.49 -17.85 -19.82
CA LYS A 108 27.73 -16.67 -20.28
C LYS A 108 27.32 -15.82 -19.09
N ASN A 109 27.38 -14.50 -19.25
CA ASN A 109 26.94 -13.51 -18.27
C ASN A 109 25.43 -13.59 -17.93
N THR A 110 24.70 -14.45 -18.65
CA THR A 110 23.27 -14.71 -18.52
C THR A 110 22.95 -16.08 -17.94
N ALA A 111 23.96 -16.89 -17.60
CA ALA A 111 23.77 -18.20 -17.00
C ALA A 111 22.96 -18.11 -15.69
N PRO A 112 22.02 -19.02 -15.41
CA PRO A 112 21.28 -19.05 -14.16
C PRO A 112 22.22 -19.17 -12.94
N ALA A 113 21.96 -18.43 -11.87
CA ALA A 113 22.74 -18.59 -10.64
C ALA A 113 22.46 -19.96 -9.99
N GLY A 114 23.52 -20.63 -9.54
CA GLY A 114 23.45 -21.96 -8.94
C GLY A 114 24.76 -22.73 -9.02
N LYS A 115 24.71 -23.99 -8.58
CA LYS A 115 25.85 -24.92 -8.62
C LYS A 115 25.69 -25.88 -9.78
N TYR A 116 26.74 -26.04 -10.57
CA TYR A 116 26.77 -26.84 -11.78
C TYR A 116 27.79 -27.97 -11.67
N THR A 117 27.42 -29.13 -12.19
CA THR A 117 28.36 -30.22 -12.50
C THR A 117 28.30 -30.49 -13.99
N ILE A 118 29.35 -30.10 -14.72
CA ILE A 118 29.43 -30.22 -16.18
C ILE A 118 30.38 -31.37 -16.53
N LYS A 119 30.02 -32.15 -17.55
CA LYS A 119 30.91 -33.17 -18.11
C LYS A 119 31.29 -32.75 -19.52
N THR A 120 32.59 -32.65 -19.79
CA THR A 120 33.12 -32.47 -21.14
C THR A 120 33.69 -33.79 -21.65
N THR A 121 33.54 -34.04 -22.94
CA THR A 121 34.11 -35.21 -23.62
C THR A 121 35.11 -34.73 -24.66
N LEU A 122 36.36 -35.17 -24.51
CA LEU A 122 37.43 -35.00 -25.49
C LEU A 122 37.47 -36.23 -26.37
N SER A 123 37.10 -36.09 -27.64
CA SER A 123 37.02 -37.22 -28.56
C SER A 123 38.36 -37.49 -29.23
N SER A 124 38.87 -38.72 -29.08
CA SER A 124 40.10 -39.13 -29.76
C SER A 124 39.88 -39.23 -31.27
N GLN A 125 40.78 -38.66 -32.06
CA GLN A 125 40.83 -38.89 -33.51
C GLN A 125 41.73 -40.10 -33.88
N GLY A 126 42.29 -40.76 -32.88
CA GLY A 126 43.18 -41.92 -33.01
C GLY A 126 42.53 -43.23 -32.59
N TYR A 127 43.32 -44.10 -31.95
CA TYR A 127 42.89 -45.41 -31.45
C TYR A 127 42.70 -45.43 -29.92
N ARG A 128 42.82 -44.28 -29.25
CA ARG A 128 42.65 -44.14 -27.80
C ARG A 128 41.18 -43.89 -27.44
N PRO A 129 40.76 -44.24 -26.22
CA PRO A 129 39.41 -43.95 -25.74
C PRO A 129 39.17 -42.44 -25.59
N ASP A 130 37.89 -42.04 -25.66
CA ASP A 130 37.47 -40.70 -25.29
C ASP A 130 37.74 -40.41 -23.80
N ILE A 131 37.88 -39.13 -23.48
CA ILE A 131 38.20 -38.66 -22.13
C ILE A 131 37.06 -37.80 -21.62
N ILE A 132 36.52 -38.15 -20.46
CA ILE A 132 35.47 -37.39 -19.78
C ILE A 132 36.09 -36.62 -18.61
N LEU A 133 35.99 -35.30 -18.67
CA LEU A 133 36.36 -34.42 -17.55
C LEU A 133 35.09 -33.95 -16.84
N THR A 134 35.12 -33.94 -15.51
CA THR A 134 34.02 -33.42 -14.69
C THR A 134 34.44 -32.09 -14.07
N TRP A 135 33.61 -31.07 -14.24
CA TRP A 135 33.81 -29.71 -13.76
C TRP A 135 32.74 -29.35 -12.74
N GLU A 136 33.14 -28.80 -11.61
CA GLU A 136 32.24 -28.22 -10.61
C GLU A 136 32.45 -26.71 -10.52
N LEU A 137 31.38 -25.93 -10.68
CA LEU A 137 31.42 -24.47 -10.58
C LEU A 137 30.16 -23.91 -9.93
N GLU A 138 30.28 -22.75 -9.29
CA GLU A 138 29.17 -22.03 -8.67
C GLU A 138 29.02 -20.64 -9.30
N VAL A 139 27.88 -20.38 -9.93
CA VAL A 139 27.49 -19.06 -10.43
C VAL A 139 26.70 -18.32 -9.34
N LYS A 140 27.21 -17.19 -8.88
CA LYS A 140 26.66 -16.35 -7.81
C LYS A 140 26.04 -15.08 -8.36
N LEU A 141 25.06 -14.57 -7.62
CA LEU A 141 24.49 -13.25 -7.84
C LEU A 141 25.31 -12.19 -7.09
N PRO A 142 25.43 -10.98 -7.63
CA PRO A 142 26.10 -9.88 -6.95
C PRO A 142 25.24 -9.33 -5.81
N THR A 143 25.84 -8.54 -4.92
CA THR A 143 25.12 -7.82 -3.87
C THR A 143 25.06 -6.35 -4.22
N TYR A 144 23.88 -5.86 -4.60
CA TYR A 144 23.59 -4.45 -4.82
C TYR A 144 22.41 -4.00 -3.96
N SER A 145 22.39 -2.73 -3.58
CA SER A 145 21.32 -2.14 -2.79
C SER A 145 20.93 -0.74 -3.25
N LEU A 146 19.69 -0.37 -2.95
CA LEU A 146 19.22 1.01 -3.03
C LEU A 146 19.55 1.77 -1.73
N THR A 147 19.91 3.04 -1.86
CA THR A 147 20.07 3.94 -0.72
C THR A 147 18.77 4.69 -0.47
N ASP A 148 18.29 4.67 0.77
CA ASP A 148 17.04 5.31 1.17
C ASP A 148 17.13 6.84 1.05
N ASN A 149 16.08 7.46 0.52
CA ASN A 149 15.82 8.88 0.70
C ASN A 149 14.99 9.06 1.97
N THR A 150 15.65 9.30 3.09
CA THR A 150 15.03 9.34 4.43
C THR A 150 13.99 10.44 4.62
N ALA A 151 13.99 11.48 3.77
CA ALA A 151 12.96 12.51 3.78
C ALA A 151 11.60 11.99 3.28
N ILE A 152 11.61 11.01 2.37
CA ILE A 152 10.41 10.42 1.78
C ILE A 152 10.09 9.08 2.45
N LEU A 153 11.10 8.22 2.59
CA LEU A 153 10.99 6.91 3.24
C LEU A 153 11.22 7.02 4.76
N SER A 154 10.40 7.81 5.43
CA SER A 154 10.51 8.03 6.87
C SER A 154 9.92 6.85 7.66
N GLY A 155 10.66 6.32 8.63
CA GLY A 155 10.20 5.19 9.45
C GLY A 155 9.90 3.91 8.65
N ASN A 156 10.64 3.67 7.55
CA ASN A 156 10.41 2.55 6.61
C ASN A 156 9.01 2.59 5.96
N LYS A 157 8.48 3.79 5.73
CA LYS A 157 7.14 4.03 5.20
C LYS A 157 7.14 5.19 4.22
N ILE A 158 6.35 5.07 3.15
CA ILE A 158 5.92 6.21 2.33
C ILE A 158 4.42 6.44 2.54
N VAL A 159 4.02 7.70 2.47
CA VAL A 159 2.63 8.12 2.62
C VAL A 159 2.11 8.56 1.26
N VAL A 160 1.00 7.97 0.83
CA VAL A 160 0.33 8.25 -0.44
C VAL A 160 -0.97 9.00 -0.14
N ASN A 161 -0.94 10.30 -0.41
CA ASN A 161 -2.06 11.21 -0.20
C ASN A 161 -2.94 11.31 -1.45
N PRO A 162 -4.22 11.69 -1.31
CA PRO A 162 -5.02 12.07 -2.47
C PRO A 162 -4.41 13.31 -3.15
N THR A 163 -4.49 13.29 -4.47
CA THR A 163 -3.95 14.32 -5.34
C THR A 163 -5.02 15.41 -5.54
N ILE A 164 -4.70 16.69 -5.36
CA ILE A 164 -5.57 17.85 -5.67
C ILE A 164 -4.75 18.84 -6.51
N LEU A 165 -5.10 19.02 -7.78
CA LEU A 165 -4.33 19.84 -8.74
C LEU A 165 -4.06 21.28 -8.25
N GLU A 166 -5.02 21.87 -7.56
CA GLU A 166 -4.98 23.24 -7.02
C GLU A 166 -4.07 23.36 -5.78
N GLN A 167 -3.73 22.24 -5.13
CA GLN A 167 -2.73 22.16 -4.08
C GLN A 167 -1.40 21.72 -4.72
N ALA A 168 -0.63 22.70 -5.23
CA ALA A 168 0.67 22.60 -5.92
C ALA A 168 1.31 21.20 -6.12
N GLY A 169 1.61 20.85 -7.39
CA GLY A 169 2.58 19.81 -7.77
C GLY A 169 2.02 18.41 -8.04
N LYS A 170 0.89 18.29 -8.77
CA LYS A 170 0.03 17.11 -8.66
C LYS A 170 -0.52 16.56 -10.00
N THR A 171 -0.65 15.24 -10.08
CA THR A 171 -0.86 14.43 -11.30
C THR A 171 -2.35 14.24 -11.67
N SER A 172 -2.61 13.60 -12.81
CA SER A 172 -3.95 13.28 -13.32
C SER A 172 -4.62 12.09 -12.61
N THR A 173 -3.97 11.47 -11.60
CA THR A 173 -4.53 10.33 -10.84
C THR A 173 -4.53 10.62 -9.34
N ALA A 174 -5.63 10.32 -8.65
CA ALA A 174 -5.68 10.35 -7.18
C ALA A 174 -4.95 9.13 -6.57
N TYR A 175 -4.31 9.32 -5.41
CA TYR A 175 -3.57 8.28 -4.69
C TYR A 175 -2.47 7.60 -5.52
N GLU A 176 -1.54 8.41 -6.00
CA GLU A 176 -0.39 7.98 -6.80
C GLU A 176 0.90 8.48 -6.14
N ALA A 177 1.93 7.63 -6.11
CA ALA A 177 3.25 8.01 -5.64
C ALA A 177 4.35 7.45 -6.56
N LEU A 178 5.34 8.29 -6.86
CA LEU A 178 6.55 7.91 -7.56
C LEU A 178 7.48 7.18 -6.57
N LEU A 179 7.61 5.86 -6.70
CA LEU A 179 8.45 5.01 -5.85
C LEU A 179 9.93 5.38 -5.95
N ASN A 180 10.37 5.98 -7.07
CA ASN A 180 11.75 6.44 -7.21
C ASN A 180 12.15 7.40 -6.09
N ASN A 181 11.24 8.29 -5.67
CA ASN A 181 11.52 9.30 -4.64
C ASN A 181 11.84 8.68 -3.28
N ALA A 182 11.50 7.42 -3.02
CA ALA A 182 11.84 6.72 -1.79
C ALA A 182 13.35 6.38 -1.71
N PHE A 183 14.09 6.49 -2.81
CA PHE A 183 15.50 6.14 -2.91
C PHE A 183 16.32 7.26 -3.56
N MET A 184 17.64 7.20 -3.42
CA MET A 184 18.54 8.10 -4.12
C MET A 184 18.48 7.83 -5.63
N HIS A 185 18.24 8.87 -6.43
CA HIS A 185 18.14 8.76 -7.88
C HIS A 185 18.59 10.07 -8.58
N THR A 186 19.02 9.99 -9.84
CA THR A 186 19.33 11.14 -10.70
C THR A 186 18.47 11.06 -11.95
N SER A 187 17.64 12.08 -12.21
CA SER A 187 16.77 12.14 -13.40
C SER A 187 15.88 10.89 -13.59
N GLY A 188 15.40 10.31 -12.50
CA GLY A 188 14.59 9.08 -12.49
C GLY A 188 15.41 7.77 -12.42
N SER A 189 16.69 7.78 -12.76
CA SER A 189 17.55 6.59 -12.63
C SER A 189 18.02 6.40 -11.20
N PHE A 190 17.82 5.20 -10.64
CA PHE A 190 18.29 4.86 -9.30
C PHE A 190 19.81 4.88 -9.20
N ILE A 191 20.31 5.26 -8.02
CA ILE A 191 21.72 5.12 -7.66
C ILE A 191 21.86 3.85 -6.83
N PHE A 192 22.56 2.87 -7.39
CA PHE A 192 22.82 1.59 -6.73
C PHE A 192 24.19 1.63 -6.03
N THR A 193 24.37 0.79 -5.02
CA THR A 193 25.66 0.64 -4.33
C THR A 193 25.94 -0.84 -4.12
N PRO A 194 27.17 -1.32 -4.38
CA PRO A 194 28.35 -0.63 -4.92
C PRO A 194 28.41 -0.56 -6.47
N LEU A 195 27.32 -0.76 -7.20
CA LEU A 195 27.32 -0.79 -8.67
C LEU A 195 27.91 0.50 -9.27
N PRO A 196 28.99 0.42 -10.08
CA PRO A 196 29.52 1.57 -10.81
C PRO A 196 28.55 2.07 -11.89
N GLY A 197 28.60 3.36 -12.23
CA GLY A 197 27.69 3.95 -13.23
C GLY A 197 27.81 3.35 -14.64
N ASP A 198 28.99 2.89 -15.05
CA ASP A 198 29.20 2.23 -16.35
C ASP A 198 28.50 0.87 -16.45
N CYS A 199 27.96 0.38 -15.32
CA CYS A 199 27.31 -0.91 -15.16
C CYS A 199 25.80 -0.79 -14.93
N ASP A 200 25.22 0.40 -15.09
CA ASP A 200 23.80 0.65 -14.79
C ASP A 200 22.84 -0.25 -15.61
N GLU A 201 23.20 -0.61 -16.85
CA GLU A 201 22.40 -1.50 -17.70
C GLU A 201 22.37 -2.96 -17.21
N ALA A 202 23.34 -3.36 -16.38
CA ALA A 202 23.42 -4.71 -15.83
C ALA A 202 22.34 -4.98 -14.77
N LEU A 203 21.68 -3.94 -14.26
CA LEU A 203 20.66 -4.08 -13.22
C LEU A 203 19.35 -3.46 -13.67
N THR A 204 18.34 -4.29 -13.90
CA THR A 204 16.98 -3.83 -14.21
C THR A 204 16.13 -3.87 -12.93
N PRO A 205 15.86 -2.73 -12.27
CA PRO A 205 15.06 -2.69 -11.05
C PRO A 205 13.59 -2.99 -11.35
N TYR A 206 12.87 -3.50 -10.36
CA TYR A 206 11.42 -3.62 -10.36
C TYR A 206 10.90 -3.66 -8.92
N PHE A 207 9.60 -3.43 -8.74
CA PHE A 207 8.96 -3.39 -7.44
C PHE A 207 7.83 -4.41 -7.39
N VAL A 208 7.69 -5.08 -6.25
CA VAL A 208 6.63 -6.05 -6.02
C VAL A 208 5.96 -5.83 -4.68
N PHE A 209 4.66 -6.10 -4.61
CA PHE A 209 3.96 -6.29 -3.36
C PHE A 209 4.48 -7.56 -2.67
N THR A 210 4.62 -7.47 -1.35
CA THR A 210 5.10 -8.59 -0.51
C THR A 210 4.14 -8.91 0.63
N SER A 211 3.28 -7.96 1.01
CA SER A 211 2.20 -8.19 1.96
C SER A 211 0.96 -7.38 1.56
N ALA A 212 -0.21 -7.89 1.95
CA ALA A 212 -1.50 -7.31 1.66
C ALA A 212 -2.41 -7.31 2.90
N PRO A 213 -3.29 -6.32 3.06
CA PRO A 213 -4.34 -6.35 4.07
C PRO A 213 -5.26 -7.56 3.93
N SER A 214 -5.95 -7.92 5.03
CA SER A 214 -6.96 -8.97 5.00
C SER A 214 -8.02 -8.71 3.92
N GLY A 215 -8.38 -9.76 3.18
CA GLY A 215 -9.31 -9.70 2.05
C GLY A 215 -8.68 -9.35 0.70
N TYR A 216 -7.38 -9.06 0.65
CA TYR A 216 -6.65 -8.77 -0.57
C TYR A 216 -5.63 -9.85 -0.90
N VAL A 217 -5.36 -10.04 -2.20
CA VAL A 217 -4.38 -10.99 -2.72
C VAL A 217 -3.42 -10.31 -3.68
N ILE A 218 -2.14 -10.68 -3.58
CA ILE A 218 -1.11 -10.25 -4.53
C ILE A 218 -1.19 -11.16 -5.74
N ALA A 219 -1.27 -10.58 -6.93
CA ALA A 219 -1.30 -11.35 -8.17
C ALA A 219 0.05 -12.07 -8.42
N ALA A 220 0.04 -13.09 -9.28
CA ALA A 220 1.24 -13.89 -9.57
C ALA A 220 2.42 -13.08 -10.14
N ASN A 221 2.14 -11.95 -10.81
CA ASN A 221 3.16 -11.03 -11.31
C ASN A 221 3.83 -10.20 -10.20
N GLY A 222 3.28 -10.19 -8.98
CA GLY A 222 3.76 -9.40 -7.85
C GLY A 222 3.46 -7.90 -7.93
N THR A 223 2.96 -7.38 -9.06
CA THR A 223 2.78 -5.94 -9.29
C THR A 223 1.34 -5.48 -9.14
N GLU A 224 0.39 -6.40 -8.96
CA GLU A 224 -1.02 -6.08 -8.76
C GLU A 224 -1.53 -6.58 -7.42
N LEU A 225 -2.40 -5.78 -6.82
CA LEU A 225 -3.16 -6.13 -5.64
C LEU A 225 -4.65 -6.18 -5.99
N ARG A 226 -5.31 -7.29 -5.64
CA ARG A 226 -6.71 -7.56 -6.01
C ARG A 226 -7.55 -7.84 -4.78
N GLN A 227 -8.81 -7.40 -4.82
CA GLN A 227 -9.85 -7.82 -3.87
C GLN A 227 -10.84 -8.71 -4.62
N GLY A 228 -10.80 -10.01 -4.34
CA GLY A 228 -11.45 -10.99 -5.22
C GLY A 228 -10.88 -10.91 -6.64
N GLY A 229 -11.74 -10.75 -7.64
CA GLY A 229 -11.32 -10.60 -9.05
C GLY A 229 -10.91 -9.18 -9.47
N ASN A 230 -11.20 -8.17 -8.65
CA ASN A 230 -11.10 -6.76 -9.04
C ASN A 230 -9.74 -6.17 -8.66
N LEU A 231 -9.16 -5.36 -9.55
CA LEU A 231 -7.90 -4.66 -9.32
C LEU A 231 -8.12 -3.51 -8.33
N ALA A 232 -7.31 -3.47 -7.26
CA ALA A 232 -7.39 -2.47 -6.20
C ALA A 232 -6.21 -1.50 -6.21
N ALA A 233 -5.00 -2.02 -6.43
CA ALA A 233 -3.79 -1.21 -6.57
C ALA A 233 -2.82 -1.88 -7.53
N ARG A 234 -1.95 -1.09 -8.14
CA ARG A 234 -0.90 -1.59 -9.03
C ARG A 234 0.39 -0.82 -8.89
N ILE A 235 1.47 -1.52 -9.21
CA ILE A 235 2.80 -1.00 -9.42
C ILE A 235 3.07 -1.08 -10.93
N GLU A 236 3.45 0.03 -11.52
CA GLU A 236 3.69 0.12 -12.96
C GLU A 236 4.79 1.12 -13.29
N THR A 237 5.29 1.04 -14.51
CA THR A 237 6.25 2.00 -15.04
C THR A 237 5.56 3.07 -15.87
N ASP A 238 6.12 4.28 -15.91
CA ASP A 238 5.67 5.32 -16.84
C ASP A 238 5.81 4.82 -18.29
N PRO A 239 4.73 4.82 -19.10
CA PRO A 239 4.81 4.46 -20.51
C PRO A 239 5.77 5.33 -21.32
N LEU A 240 6.02 6.57 -20.88
CA LEU A 240 6.92 7.51 -21.53
C LEU A 240 8.35 7.48 -20.96
N ASP A 241 8.55 6.94 -19.75
CA ASP A 241 9.86 6.80 -19.11
C ASP A 241 9.94 5.55 -18.23
N PRO A 242 10.36 4.39 -18.76
CA PRO A 242 10.32 3.12 -18.04
C PRO A 242 11.23 3.06 -16.80
N ARG A 243 12.02 4.11 -16.55
CA ARG A 243 12.82 4.27 -15.33
C ARG A 243 11.99 4.74 -14.13
N LYS A 244 10.79 5.27 -14.35
CA LYS A 244 9.91 5.77 -13.30
C LYS A 244 8.88 4.72 -12.92
N TYR A 245 8.78 4.42 -11.64
CA TYR A 245 7.90 3.42 -11.06
C TYR A 245 6.86 4.10 -10.18
N PHE A 246 5.60 3.85 -10.46
CA PHE A 246 4.49 4.38 -9.70
C PHE A 246 3.77 3.27 -8.95
N ILE A 247 3.32 3.59 -7.75
CA ILE A 247 2.26 2.86 -7.08
C ILE A 247 1.01 3.72 -7.08
N ARG A 248 -0.12 3.14 -7.47
CA ARG A 248 -1.41 3.84 -7.45
C ARG A 248 -2.59 2.95 -7.14
N LEU A 249 -3.64 3.56 -6.60
CA LEU A 249 -4.95 2.93 -6.49
C LEU A 249 -5.63 2.85 -7.86
N ASN A 250 -6.39 1.78 -8.09
CA ASN A 250 -7.07 1.56 -9.37
C ASN A 250 -8.36 2.39 -9.47
N VAL A 251 -8.67 2.89 -10.67
CA VAL A 251 -9.92 3.58 -10.99
C VAL A 251 -10.86 2.68 -11.80
N ASP A 252 -12.16 2.99 -11.80
CA ASP A 252 -13.16 2.20 -12.53
C ASP A 252 -13.11 2.43 -14.05
N ASP A 253 -12.71 3.64 -14.49
CA ASP A 253 -12.59 3.99 -15.91
C ASP A 253 -11.50 5.06 -16.12
N GLU A 254 -10.38 4.65 -16.72
CA GLU A 254 -9.25 5.55 -17.02
C GLU A 254 -9.54 6.57 -18.14
N THR A 255 -10.64 6.40 -18.88
CA THR A 255 -11.05 7.29 -19.97
C THR A 255 -11.95 8.43 -19.50
N VAL A 256 -12.45 8.34 -18.26
CA VAL A 256 -13.31 9.34 -17.64
C VAL A 256 -12.46 10.53 -17.19
N ASN A 257 -12.34 11.51 -18.08
CA ASN A 257 -11.81 12.83 -17.78
C ASN A 257 -13.00 13.77 -17.61
N LEU A 258 -13.53 13.86 -16.40
CA LEU A 258 -14.69 14.68 -16.08
C LEU A 258 -14.22 16.15 -16.12
N GLY A 259 -14.42 16.85 -17.23
CA GLY A 259 -14.00 18.25 -17.33
C GLY A 259 -14.52 19.11 -16.16
N GLY A 260 -13.64 19.93 -15.56
CA GLY A 260 -13.95 20.87 -14.48
C GLY A 260 -12.68 21.45 -13.83
N SER A 261 -12.74 22.69 -13.37
CA SER A 261 -11.75 23.20 -12.38
C SER A 261 -12.03 22.49 -11.05
N TRP A 262 -11.00 22.04 -10.32
CA TRP A 262 -11.06 21.11 -9.18
C TRP A 262 -10.94 19.60 -9.45
N GLY A 263 -10.30 19.21 -10.57
CA GLY A 263 -9.74 17.86 -10.71
C GLY A 263 -10.73 16.73 -10.46
N ASN A 264 -11.77 16.63 -11.29
CA ASN A 264 -12.66 15.47 -11.25
C ASN A 264 -11.93 14.24 -11.79
N TYR A 265 -11.31 13.50 -10.88
CA TYR A 265 -10.68 12.22 -11.17
C TYR A 265 -11.72 11.15 -11.45
N ALA A 266 -11.35 10.16 -12.27
CA ALA A 266 -12.12 8.93 -12.37
C ALA A 266 -12.37 8.33 -10.97
N PRO A 267 -13.60 7.88 -10.68
CA PRO A 267 -13.90 7.24 -9.41
C PRO A 267 -12.97 6.05 -9.14
N LEU A 268 -12.48 5.94 -7.90
CA LEU A 268 -11.77 4.76 -7.45
C LEU A 268 -12.68 3.55 -7.50
N SER A 269 -12.14 2.40 -7.90
CA SER A 269 -12.89 1.15 -7.82
C SER A 269 -13.27 0.81 -6.39
N ASN A 270 -14.38 0.09 -6.19
CA ASN A 270 -14.79 -0.35 -4.85
C ASN A 270 -13.67 -1.14 -4.13
N ALA A 271 -12.88 -1.91 -4.89
CA ALA A 271 -11.73 -2.64 -4.34
C ALA A 271 -10.63 -1.69 -3.83
N SER A 272 -10.39 -0.60 -4.56
CA SER A 272 -9.43 0.46 -4.20
C SER A 272 -9.89 1.29 -3.00
N LYS A 273 -11.19 1.62 -2.91
CA LYS A 273 -11.76 2.36 -1.77
C LYS A 273 -11.48 1.64 -0.45
N GLY A 274 -11.54 0.31 -0.44
CA GLY A 274 -11.22 -0.50 0.73
C GLY A 274 -9.74 -0.50 1.16
N LEU A 275 -8.82 0.08 0.36
CA LEU A 275 -7.41 0.28 0.71
C LEU A 275 -7.11 1.66 1.32
N VAL A 276 -8.04 2.62 1.20
CA VAL A 276 -7.92 3.93 1.86
C VAL A 276 -7.85 3.73 3.37
N GLY A 277 -6.90 4.38 4.02
CA GLY A 277 -6.59 4.20 5.44
C GLY A 277 -5.81 2.93 5.78
N LYS A 278 -5.30 2.18 4.79
CA LYS A 278 -4.53 0.94 5.00
C LYS A 278 -3.12 1.04 4.44
N SER A 279 -2.27 0.13 4.90
CA SER A 279 -0.90 -0.05 4.41
C SER A 279 -0.73 -1.34 3.63
N VAL A 280 0.15 -1.31 2.63
CA VAL A 280 0.64 -2.47 1.88
C VAL A 280 2.17 -2.52 1.97
N SER A 281 2.80 -3.68 1.88
CA SER A 281 4.28 -3.74 1.84
C SER A 281 4.78 -3.94 0.41
N VAL A 282 5.78 -3.14 0.04
CA VAL A 282 6.44 -3.16 -1.27
C VAL A 282 7.92 -3.45 -1.08
N GLN A 283 8.52 -4.20 -2.01
CA GLN A 283 9.94 -4.50 -2.01
C GLN A 283 10.58 -4.21 -3.38
N PRO A 284 11.70 -3.47 -3.42
CA PRO A 284 12.49 -3.33 -4.63
C PRO A 284 13.39 -4.55 -4.84
N LYS A 285 13.40 -5.03 -6.08
CA LYS A 285 14.23 -6.13 -6.57
C LYS A 285 14.92 -5.72 -7.87
N GLY A 286 15.93 -6.46 -8.29
CA GLY A 286 16.63 -6.18 -9.55
C GLY A 286 17.00 -7.45 -10.29
N TYR A 287 16.74 -7.48 -11.59
CA TYR A 287 17.23 -8.52 -12.50
C TYR A 287 18.66 -8.22 -12.92
N ILE A 288 19.49 -9.26 -12.97
CA ILE A 288 20.88 -9.17 -13.39
C ILE A 288 20.98 -9.47 -14.89
N ASN A 289 21.66 -8.60 -15.64
CA ASN A 289 21.93 -8.71 -17.08
C ASN A 289 20.65 -9.00 -17.90
N GLY A 290 19.53 -8.37 -17.53
CA GLY A 290 18.24 -8.51 -18.19
C GLY A 290 17.53 -9.86 -17.96
N MET A 291 18.10 -10.77 -17.16
CA MET A 291 17.56 -12.12 -16.97
C MET A 291 16.59 -12.19 -15.78
N THR A 292 15.31 -12.48 -16.07
CA THR A 292 14.23 -12.47 -15.06
C THR A 292 14.36 -13.56 -14.00
N TYR A 293 15.08 -14.64 -14.32
CA TYR A 293 15.36 -15.73 -13.41
C TYR A 293 16.55 -15.47 -12.49
N ASN A 294 17.38 -14.46 -12.77
CA ASN A 294 18.49 -14.02 -11.93
C ASN A 294 18.11 -12.70 -11.25
N TRP A 295 17.58 -12.76 -10.03
CA TRP A 295 17.13 -11.57 -9.30
C TRP A 295 17.72 -11.48 -7.90
N ILE A 296 17.90 -10.23 -7.46
CA ILE A 296 18.37 -9.90 -6.11
C ILE A 296 17.38 -8.98 -5.40
N ASN A 297 17.38 -9.03 -4.07
CA ASN A 297 16.68 -8.03 -3.26
C ASN A 297 17.56 -6.78 -3.17
N LEU A 298 17.05 -5.64 -3.63
CA LEU A 298 17.77 -4.37 -3.55
C LEU A 298 17.58 -3.69 -2.19
N ARG A 299 16.54 -4.12 -1.46
CA ARG A 299 16.23 -3.69 -0.10
C ARG A 299 15.27 -4.67 0.57
N VAL A 300 15.17 -4.60 1.89
CA VAL A 300 14.06 -5.17 2.64
C VAL A 300 12.73 -4.46 2.33
N PRO A 301 11.57 -5.11 2.52
CA PRO A 301 10.26 -4.48 2.29
C PRO A 301 10.02 -3.22 3.14
N PHE A 302 9.25 -2.29 2.58
CA PHE A 302 8.79 -1.06 3.24
C PHE A 302 7.28 -0.88 3.06
N ASN A 303 6.67 -0.05 3.90
CA ASN A 303 5.23 0.16 3.89
C ASN A 303 4.83 1.33 2.99
N VAL A 304 3.73 1.17 2.27
CA VAL A 304 3.04 2.23 1.52
C VAL A 304 1.68 2.40 2.17
N GLU A 305 1.44 3.56 2.76
CA GLU A 305 0.19 3.89 3.43
C GLU A 305 -0.66 4.80 2.54
N PHE A 306 -1.87 4.36 2.21
CA PHE A 306 -2.88 5.21 1.56
C PHE A 306 -3.66 5.91 2.67
N THR A 307 -3.54 7.24 2.78
CA THR A 307 -4.14 7.98 3.89
C THR A 307 -5.64 8.14 3.73
N TYR A 308 -6.34 8.42 4.84
CA TYR A 308 -7.68 8.96 4.72
C TYR A 308 -7.62 10.37 4.14
N PRO A 309 -8.53 10.72 3.21
CA PRO A 309 -8.53 12.04 2.59
C PRO A 309 -9.03 13.13 3.53
N LEU A 310 -9.83 12.73 4.53
CA LEU A 310 -10.51 13.58 5.48
C LEU A 310 -10.29 13.04 6.89
N GLU A 311 -10.25 13.94 7.87
CA GLU A 311 -10.13 13.61 9.29
C GLU A 311 -11.04 14.49 10.15
N PHE A 312 -11.45 13.94 11.28
CA PHE A 312 -12.27 14.64 12.27
C PHE A 312 -11.40 15.36 13.31
N ASN A 313 -11.84 16.54 13.71
CA ASN A 313 -11.32 17.28 14.86
C ASN A 313 -12.46 17.53 15.85
N LEU A 314 -12.97 16.44 16.44
CA LEU A 314 -14.11 16.50 17.36
C LEU A 314 -13.69 17.12 18.71
N PRO A 315 -14.56 17.92 19.35
CA PRO A 315 -14.28 18.47 20.68
C PRO A 315 -13.99 17.38 21.71
N GLN A 316 -12.99 17.61 22.56
CA GLN A 316 -12.53 16.64 23.57
C GLN A 316 -13.06 16.93 24.98
N ASP A 317 -13.66 18.10 25.19
CA ASP A 317 -14.13 18.63 26.47
C ASP A 317 -15.66 18.77 26.54
N ALA A 318 -16.39 18.17 25.59
CA ALA A 318 -17.84 18.18 25.57
C ALA A 318 -18.42 17.57 26.86
N SER A 319 -19.29 18.32 27.53
CA SER A 319 -19.94 17.85 28.74
C SER A 319 -21.36 18.41 28.91
N VAL A 320 -22.22 17.60 29.53
CA VAL A 320 -23.62 17.89 29.84
C VAL A 320 -23.92 17.44 31.27
N PHE A 321 -24.90 18.02 31.93
CA PHE A 321 -25.31 17.63 33.29
C PHE A 321 -26.59 16.78 33.28
N ASP A 322 -26.64 15.77 34.14
CA ASP A 322 -27.86 15.01 34.43
C ASP A 322 -28.90 15.89 35.16
N GLN A 323 -30.19 15.75 34.83
CA GLN A 323 -31.40 16.42 35.40
C GLN A 323 -31.32 17.89 35.93
N ALA A 324 -32.26 18.73 35.46
CA ALA A 324 -32.77 19.98 36.07
C ALA A 324 -31.79 21.13 36.41
N ASN A 325 -30.58 21.15 35.86
CA ASN A 325 -29.64 22.27 36.04
C ASN A 325 -29.91 23.48 35.13
N GLN A 326 -31.11 24.07 35.15
CA GLN A 326 -31.42 25.33 34.44
C GLN A 326 -30.97 25.38 32.95
N GLY A 327 -31.06 24.27 32.21
CA GLY A 327 -30.65 24.18 30.80
C GLY A 327 -29.20 23.71 30.56
N LEU A 328 -28.46 23.28 31.59
CA LEU A 328 -27.10 22.72 31.46
C LEU A 328 -27.07 21.23 31.05
N ASN A 329 -28.21 20.65 30.69
CA ASN A 329 -28.29 19.28 30.15
C ASN A 329 -28.04 19.23 28.64
N SER A 330 -27.65 20.36 28.03
CA SER A 330 -27.33 20.46 26.63
C SER A 330 -25.90 20.98 26.40
N TYR A 331 -25.30 20.52 25.31
CA TYR A 331 -24.01 20.97 24.79
C TYR A 331 -24.20 21.46 23.36
N LEU A 332 -23.60 22.59 23.03
CA LEU A 332 -23.66 23.15 21.68
C LEU A 332 -22.42 22.74 20.89
N LEU A 333 -22.63 21.87 19.91
CA LEU A 333 -21.60 21.43 18.97
C LEU A 333 -21.55 22.38 17.78
N ASN A 334 -20.44 23.11 17.67
CA ASN A 334 -20.14 23.94 16.51
C ASN A 334 -19.48 23.09 15.43
N LEU A 335 -19.97 23.16 14.19
CA LEU A 335 -19.39 22.38 13.09
C LEU A 335 -18.28 23.12 12.34
N TYR A 336 -18.33 24.45 12.32
CA TYR A 336 -17.53 25.28 11.42
C TYR A 336 -16.71 26.37 12.13
N THR A 337 -17.31 27.09 13.09
CA THR A 337 -16.70 28.24 13.78
C THR A 337 -16.95 28.15 15.29
N PRO A 338 -15.98 28.43 16.18
CA PRO A 338 -14.62 28.95 15.93
C PRO A 338 -13.62 27.89 15.47
N THR A 339 -13.99 26.61 15.47
CA THR A 339 -13.13 25.51 15.03
C THR A 339 -13.97 24.55 14.18
N THR A 340 -13.52 24.31 12.95
CA THR A 340 -14.16 23.35 12.05
C THR A 340 -13.91 21.94 12.55
N ILE A 341 -14.86 21.02 12.36
CA ILE A 341 -14.70 19.63 12.84
C ILE A 341 -14.20 18.66 11.77
N LEU A 342 -14.07 19.09 10.52
CA LEU A 342 -13.65 18.27 9.38
C LEU A 342 -12.51 18.97 8.64
N TYR A 343 -11.41 18.25 8.46
CA TYR A 343 -10.21 18.71 7.76
C TYR A 343 -9.82 17.74 6.66
N ASP A 344 -9.10 18.25 5.67
CA ASP A 344 -8.46 17.42 4.67
C ASP A 344 -7.09 16.93 5.13
N TRP A 345 -6.52 15.97 4.39
CA TRP A 345 -5.18 15.41 4.63
C TRP A 345 -4.06 16.46 4.70
N ASN A 346 -4.26 17.67 4.17
CA ASN A 346 -3.31 18.78 4.18
C ASN A 346 -3.60 19.81 5.30
N GLY A 347 -4.55 19.51 6.19
CA GLY A 347 -4.95 20.36 7.31
C GLY A 347 -5.84 21.55 6.91
N ALA A 348 -6.40 21.57 5.71
CA ALA A 348 -7.35 22.59 5.30
C ALA A 348 -8.76 22.26 5.84
N SER A 349 -9.46 23.26 6.37
CA SER A 349 -10.80 23.08 6.93
C SER A 349 -11.87 22.96 5.84
N LEU A 350 -12.77 21.98 5.99
CA LEU A 350 -13.96 21.83 5.17
C LEU A 350 -15.11 22.64 5.78
N ASP A 351 -14.99 23.97 5.67
CA ASP A 351 -15.95 24.93 6.20
C ASP A 351 -16.91 25.46 5.12
N VAL A 352 -18.19 25.08 5.21
CA VAL A 352 -19.25 25.52 4.28
C VAL A 352 -19.45 27.03 4.26
N THR A 353 -19.06 27.75 5.31
CA THR A 353 -19.18 29.22 5.38
C THR A 353 -18.15 29.91 4.48
N THR A 354 -17.05 29.23 4.15
CA THR A 354 -15.96 29.79 3.33
C THR A 354 -16.02 29.30 1.88
N PRO A 355 -15.66 30.14 0.88
CA PRO A 355 -15.57 29.69 -0.51
C PRO A 355 -14.59 28.53 -0.71
N TYR A 356 -13.45 28.54 -0.02
CA TYR A 356 -12.43 27.51 -0.14
C TYR A 356 -12.88 26.17 0.45
N GLY A 357 -13.48 26.18 1.66
CA GLY A 357 -14.04 24.97 2.26
C GLY A 357 -15.17 24.36 1.43
N ARG A 358 -16.00 25.19 0.77
CA ARG A 358 -17.00 24.71 -0.21
C ARG A 358 -16.35 24.03 -1.42
N SER A 359 -15.30 24.61 -1.99
CA SER A 359 -14.55 23.95 -3.08
C SER A 359 -13.98 22.59 -2.67
N LEU A 360 -13.52 22.46 -1.41
CA LEU A 360 -13.05 21.17 -0.89
C LEU A 360 -14.22 20.19 -0.74
N ILE A 361 -15.35 20.61 -0.18
CA ILE A 361 -16.57 19.79 -0.05
C ILE A 361 -17.02 19.25 -1.42
N ASP A 362 -17.04 20.11 -2.43
CA ASP A 362 -17.36 19.72 -3.81
C ASP A 362 -16.29 18.76 -4.36
N HIS A 363 -15.01 19.06 -4.16
CA HIS A 363 -13.90 18.22 -4.62
C HIS A 363 -13.96 16.80 -4.03
N TYR A 364 -14.19 16.67 -2.72
CA TYR A 364 -14.30 15.37 -2.05
C TYR A 364 -15.66 14.70 -2.30
N GLU A 365 -16.60 15.39 -2.97
CA GLU A 365 -18.01 15.01 -3.12
C GLU A 365 -18.59 14.55 -1.77
N VAL A 366 -18.44 15.41 -0.77
CA VAL A 366 -18.91 15.10 0.58
C VAL A 366 -20.42 14.90 0.54
N GLY A 367 -20.87 13.73 1.00
CA GLY A 367 -22.28 13.38 1.02
C GLY A 367 -23.05 14.33 1.93
N ILE A 368 -24.25 14.73 1.52
CA ILE A 368 -25.10 15.65 2.27
C ILE A 368 -26.42 14.95 2.54
N GLU A 369 -26.78 14.82 3.82
CA GLU A 369 -28.06 14.28 4.25
C GLU A 369 -29.01 15.38 4.74
N SER A 370 -30.30 15.11 4.57
CA SER A 370 -31.36 15.97 5.07
C SER A 370 -31.74 15.57 6.48
N ILE A 371 -31.51 16.46 7.43
CA ILE A 371 -31.82 16.27 8.85
C ILE A 371 -32.99 17.15 9.26
N ALA A 372 -33.83 16.66 10.17
CA ALA A 372 -34.91 17.44 10.73
C ALA A 372 -34.34 18.54 11.63
N GLY A 373 -34.76 19.78 11.42
CA GLY A 373 -34.58 20.87 12.36
C GLY A 373 -35.70 20.88 13.39
N THR A 374 -35.37 21.25 14.62
CA THR A 374 -36.38 21.65 15.60
C THR A 374 -36.75 23.11 15.36
N GLU A 375 -37.95 23.38 14.85
CA GLU A 375 -38.55 24.71 14.99
C GLU A 375 -39.25 24.84 16.35
N ILE A 376 -39.16 26.04 16.92
CA ILE A 376 -40.01 26.49 18.01
C ILE A 376 -41.46 26.52 17.50
N VAL A 377 -42.23 25.54 17.99
CA VAL A 377 -43.64 25.60 18.37
C VAL A 377 -44.38 26.88 17.94
N SER A 378 -45.39 26.76 17.08
CA SER A 378 -46.48 27.73 17.03
C SER A 378 -47.11 27.80 18.42
N ASP A 379 -47.02 28.95 19.09
CA ASP A 379 -47.57 29.15 20.43
C ASP A 379 -49.06 28.75 20.47
N TRP A 380 -49.57 28.49 21.68
CA TRP A 380 -50.96 28.08 21.89
C TRP A 380 -51.91 28.99 21.10
N THR A 381 -52.71 28.40 20.20
CA THR A 381 -53.63 29.17 19.34
C THR A 381 -55.05 29.11 19.89
N PHE A 382 -55.67 30.27 20.13
CA PHE A 382 -57.03 30.33 20.65
C PHE A 382 -58.02 29.69 19.67
N ALA A 383 -58.64 28.60 20.09
CA ALA A 383 -59.55 27.77 19.30
C ALA A 383 -61.03 28.12 19.50
N GLY A 384 -61.33 29.14 20.30
CA GLY A 384 -62.69 29.62 20.57
C GLY A 384 -63.15 29.40 22.01
N LEU A 385 -64.38 29.84 22.29
CA LEU A 385 -64.97 29.78 23.63
C LEU A 385 -65.65 28.43 23.96
N LEU A 386 -65.83 27.57 22.97
CA LEU A 386 -66.55 26.30 23.10
C LEU A 386 -65.62 25.10 22.93
N PRO A 387 -65.80 24.03 23.73
CA PRO A 387 -65.02 22.80 23.60
C PRO A 387 -65.29 22.13 22.26
N GLY A 388 -64.30 21.37 21.77
CA GLY A 388 -64.36 20.59 20.53
C GLY A 388 -63.29 19.50 20.57
N ALA A 389 -63.33 18.57 19.62
CA ALA A 389 -62.25 17.59 19.45
C ALA A 389 -60.91 18.31 19.25
N ASP A 390 -59.86 17.79 19.88
CA ASP A 390 -58.48 18.31 19.81
C ASP A 390 -58.27 19.71 20.40
N ARG A 391 -59.15 20.15 21.32
CA ARG A 391 -59.03 21.42 22.05
C ARG A 391 -58.84 21.20 23.55
N VAL A 392 -57.97 22.00 24.14
CA VAL A 392 -57.54 21.89 25.54
C VAL A 392 -57.53 23.25 26.23
N ARG A 393 -57.43 23.26 27.57
CA ARG A 393 -57.22 24.49 28.33
C ARG A 393 -55.73 24.83 28.38
N HIS A 394 -55.42 26.11 28.16
CA HIS A 394 -54.04 26.59 28.26
C HIS A 394 -53.53 26.45 29.71
N PRO A 395 -52.42 25.73 29.96
CA PRO A 395 -51.94 25.42 31.30
C PRO A 395 -51.54 26.66 32.11
N ASN A 396 -50.99 27.68 31.45
CA ASN A 396 -50.60 28.95 32.09
C ASN A 396 -51.73 30.01 32.16
N PHE A 397 -52.87 29.80 31.50
CA PHE A 397 -54.03 30.70 31.54
C PHE A 397 -55.33 29.96 31.89
N PRO A 398 -55.38 29.21 33.02
CA PRO A 398 -56.54 28.37 33.36
C PRO A 398 -57.81 29.17 33.65
N LEU A 399 -57.67 30.48 33.90
CA LEU A 399 -58.76 31.41 34.25
C LEU A 399 -59.34 32.17 33.05
N VAL A 400 -58.71 32.08 31.87
CA VAL A 400 -59.25 32.71 30.66
C VAL A 400 -60.31 31.79 30.06
N LEU A 401 -61.53 32.30 29.87
CA LEU A 401 -62.60 31.58 29.19
C LEU A 401 -62.18 31.36 27.73
N GLY A 402 -61.78 30.14 27.40
CA GLY A 402 -61.21 29.82 26.10
C GLY A 402 -60.67 28.40 26.01
N TRP A 403 -60.80 27.81 24.84
CA TRP A 403 -60.15 26.56 24.45
C TRP A 403 -59.08 26.87 23.41
N TRP A 404 -58.07 26.03 23.38
CA TRP A 404 -56.88 26.25 22.58
C TRP A 404 -56.53 24.97 21.84
N TYR A 405 -55.90 25.10 20.68
CA TYR A 405 -55.20 23.97 20.09
C TYR A 405 -53.89 23.77 20.83
N GLU A 406 -53.54 22.52 21.14
CA GLU A 406 -52.20 22.22 21.66
C GLU A 406 -51.16 22.67 20.65
N PRO A 407 -50.01 23.18 21.11
CA PRO A 407 -48.93 23.52 20.21
C PRO A 407 -48.47 22.28 19.45
N VAL A 408 -48.57 22.31 18.12
CA VAL A 408 -48.12 21.20 17.28
C VAL A 408 -46.65 21.41 16.97
N THR A 409 -45.79 20.48 17.40
CA THR A 409 -44.40 20.41 16.95
C THR A 409 -44.38 19.66 15.62
N VAL A 410 -44.15 20.40 14.53
CA VAL A 410 -43.85 19.81 13.23
C VAL A 410 -42.45 20.28 12.86
N PRO A 411 -41.54 19.42 12.38
CA PRO A 411 -40.29 19.89 11.79
C PRO A 411 -40.65 20.70 10.53
N THR A 412 -40.64 22.02 10.62
CA THR A 412 -40.95 22.90 9.49
C THR A 412 -39.72 23.19 8.63
N GLU A 413 -38.51 23.02 9.19
CA GLU A 413 -37.25 23.21 8.48
C GLU A 413 -36.43 21.92 8.45
N ARG A 414 -35.86 21.62 7.27
CA ARG A 414 -34.88 20.55 7.10
C ARG A 414 -33.54 21.17 6.76
N TYR A 415 -32.49 20.79 7.48
CA TYR A 415 -31.13 21.23 7.21
C TYR A 415 -30.36 20.18 6.43
N SER A 416 -29.32 20.65 5.75
CA SER A 416 -28.30 19.85 5.10
C SER A 416 -27.14 19.66 6.08
N SER A 417 -26.70 18.42 6.26
CA SER A 417 -25.52 18.11 7.08
C SER A 417 -24.64 17.09 6.37
N PRO A 418 -23.32 17.32 6.30
CA PRO A 418 -22.40 16.28 5.87
C PRO A 418 -22.15 15.23 6.96
N PHE A 419 -22.48 15.57 8.21
CA PHE A 419 -22.26 14.74 9.39
C PHE A 419 -23.49 13.90 9.69
N VAL A 420 -23.28 12.58 9.80
CA VAL A 420 -24.29 11.62 10.27
C VAL A 420 -23.90 11.17 11.67
N PHE A 421 -24.73 11.50 12.66
CA PHE A 421 -24.59 11.06 14.04
C PHE A 421 -25.46 9.83 14.29
N ASP A 422 -24.83 8.69 14.59
CA ASP A 422 -25.53 7.43 14.82
C ASP A 422 -25.92 7.28 16.30
N ILE A 423 -27.01 7.94 16.67
CA ILE A 423 -27.52 7.96 18.05
C ILE A 423 -27.95 6.55 18.50
N ASP A 424 -28.50 5.75 17.60
CA ASP A 424 -28.99 4.40 17.90
C ASP A 424 -27.85 3.45 18.32
N ASN A 425 -26.64 3.69 17.81
CA ASN A 425 -25.44 2.94 18.18
C ASN A 425 -24.58 3.63 19.24
N ALA A 426 -25.05 4.72 19.87
CA ALA A 426 -24.33 5.37 20.95
C ALA A 426 -24.03 4.40 22.11
N LYS A 427 -22.82 4.50 22.66
CA LYS A 427 -22.33 3.65 23.76
C LYS A 427 -21.96 4.49 24.96
N CYS A 428 -21.91 3.87 26.13
CA CYS A 428 -21.43 4.47 27.36
C CYS A 428 -20.42 3.56 28.05
N ASN A 429 -19.80 4.07 29.11
CA ASN A 429 -18.90 3.30 29.96
C ASN A 429 -19.55 2.82 31.28
N ILE A 430 -20.88 2.70 31.29
CA ILE A 430 -21.61 2.02 32.38
C ILE A 430 -21.77 0.56 31.97
N ASN A 431 -21.09 -0.34 32.67
CA ASN A 431 -21.17 -1.77 32.36
C ASN A 431 -22.53 -2.37 32.78
N THR A 432 -22.74 -3.64 32.42
CA THR A 432 -23.99 -4.36 32.72
C THR A 432 -24.31 -4.52 34.21
N SER A 433 -23.31 -4.34 35.08
CA SER A 433 -23.48 -4.34 36.54
C SER A 433 -23.77 -2.94 37.11
N GLY A 434 -23.87 -1.91 36.27
CA GLY A 434 -24.08 -0.51 36.66
C GLY A 434 -22.82 0.22 37.13
N ASN A 435 -21.63 -0.37 36.94
CA ASN A 435 -20.36 0.26 37.33
C ASN A 435 -19.76 1.06 36.17
N ILE A 436 -19.18 2.22 36.49
CA ILE A 436 -18.42 3.02 35.53
C ILE A 436 -17.03 2.40 35.34
N VAL A 437 -16.69 2.11 34.10
CA VAL A 437 -15.41 1.52 33.70
C VAL A 437 -14.69 2.41 32.68
N GLU A 438 -13.47 2.04 32.29
CA GLU A 438 -12.71 2.82 31.31
C GLU A 438 -13.25 2.67 29.87
N GLN A 439 -13.75 1.48 29.53
CA GLN A 439 -14.22 1.15 28.18
C GLN A 439 -15.60 1.76 27.89
N VAL A 440 -15.72 2.53 26.81
CA VAL A 440 -16.98 3.16 26.35
C VAL A 440 -17.65 2.28 25.28
N THR A 441 -18.09 1.08 25.64
CA THR A 441 -18.57 0.06 24.68
C THR A 441 -19.95 -0.53 25.02
N PHE A 442 -20.54 -0.13 26.14
CA PHE A 442 -21.81 -0.67 26.62
C PHE A 442 -22.99 0.12 26.06
N PRO A 443 -24.17 -0.49 25.85
CA PRO A 443 -25.36 0.27 25.46
C PRO A 443 -25.73 1.29 26.55
N ILE A 444 -26.36 2.39 26.16
CA ILE A 444 -26.92 3.35 27.12
C ILE A 444 -28.01 2.64 27.93
N PRO A 445 -28.02 2.75 29.28
CA PRO A 445 -29.05 2.13 30.12
C PRO A 445 -30.47 2.57 29.77
N GLU A 446 -31.44 1.69 29.98
CA GLU A 446 -32.85 1.97 29.72
C GLU A 446 -33.35 3.18 30.55
N GLY A 447 -34.15 4.04 29.92
CA GLY A 447 -34.65 5.29 30.52
C GLY A 447 -33.66 6.47 30.44
N MET A 448 -32.46 6.25 29.91
CA MET A 448 -31.51 7.29 29.56
C MET A 448 -31.38 7.40 28.04
N GLN A 449 -31.23 8.61 27.52
CA GLN A 449 -31.04 8.83 26.10
C GLN A 449 -30.23 10.10 25.81
N ILE A 450 -29.58 10.10 24.66
CA ILE A 450 -28.94 11.26 24.07
C ILE A 450 -29.69 11.66 22.81
N LYS A 451 -29.89 12.96 22.61
CA LYS A 451 -30.53 13.54 21.43
C LYS A 451 -29.57 14.52 20.78
N ILE A 452 -29.63 14.62 19.46
CA ILE A 452 -28.83 15.56 18.68
C ILE A 452 -29.75 16.20 17.66
N ASP A 453 -29.93 17.51 17.77
CA ASP A 453 -30.86 18.28 16.96
C ASP A 453 -30.14 19.50 16.36
N ALA A 454 -30.45 19.82 15.10
CA ALA A 454 -29.92 21.02 14.47
C ALA A 454 -30.56 22.29 15.05
N VAL A 455 -29.74 23.32 15.28
CA VAL A 455 -30.18 24.55 15.95
C VAL A 455 -30.65 25.58 14.93
N ALA A 456 -31.96 25.79 14.83
CA ALA A 456 -32.54 26.78 13.91
C ALA A 456 -32.09 28.22 14.20
N ALA A 457 -31.99 28.60 15.48
CA ALA A 457 -31.64 29.95 15.91
C ALA A 457 -30.16 30.32 15.70
N ALA A 458 -29.28 29.33 15.47
CA ALA A 458 -27.84 29.53 15.27
C ALA A 458 -27.49 30.08 13.87
N GLY A 459 -28.50 30.21 13.01
CA GLY A 459 -28.35 30.62 11.62
C GLY A 459 -28.03 29.45 10.69
N THR A 460 -28.30 29.67 9.42
CA THR A 460 -28.01 28.71 8.34
C THR A 460 -26.99 29.28 7.39
N THR A 461 -26.14 28.41 6.86
CA THR A 461 -25.34 28.76 5.69
C THR A 461 -26.09 28.35 4.45
N THR A 462 -26.49 29.34 3.65
CA THR A 462 -27.15 29.10 2.36
C THR A 462 -26.09 28.90 1.28
N VAL A 463 -26.07 27.71 0.69
CA VAL A 463 -25.19 27.38 -0.44
C VAL A 463 -26.05 27.04 -1.65
N ILE A 464 -25.73 27.63 -2.79
CA ILE A 464 -26.38 27.30 -4.07
C ILE A 464 -25.39 26.46 -4.86
N SER A 465 -25.75 25.20 -5.12
CA SER A 465 -24.97 24.28 -5.95
C SER A 465 -25.90 23.59 -6.95
N ASP A 466 -25.52 23.56 -8.22
CA ASP A 466 -26.33 23.01 -9.33
C ASP A 466 -27.78 23.52 -9.40
N GLY A 467 -28.00 24.79 -9.06
CA GLY A 467 -29.32 25.40 -9.02
C GLY A 467 -30.21 24.95 -7.86
N THR A 468 -29.68 24.12 -6.96
CA THR A 468 -30.33 23.69 -5.70
C THR A 468 -29.80 24.53 -4.54
N THR A 469 -30.70 25.01 -3.70
CA THR A 469 -30.35 25.73 -2.46
C THR A 469 -30.29 24.75 -1.30
N TYR A 470 -29.13 24.69 -0.65
CA TYR A 470 -28.88 23.91 0.55
C TYR A 470 -28.80 24.83 1.77
N TYR A 471 -29.44 24.42 2.86
CA TYR A 471 -29.46 25.13 4.14
C TYR A 471 -28.66 24.34 5.17
N PHE A 472 -27.38 24.66 5.34
CA PHE A 472 -26.52 23.95 6.29
C PHE A 472 -26.74 24.47 7.71
N ALA A 473 -26.94 23.55 8.65
CA ALA A 473 -26.95 23.87 10.08
C ALA A 473 -25.51 24.17 10.53
N ASN A 474 -25.28 25.31 11.17
CA ASN A 474 -23.95 25.66 11.68
C ASN A 474 -23.64 24.96 13.01
N GLU A 475 -24.68 24.67 13.78
CA GLU A 475 -24.60 24.17 15.15
C GLU A 475 -25.63 23.08 15.41
N PHE A 476 -25.27 22.16 16.29
CA PHE A 476 -26.15 21.11 16.81
C PHE A 476 -26.23 21.22 18.33
N THR A 477 -27.43 21.06 18.88
CA THR A 477 -27.62 20.88 20.31
C THR A 477 -27.62 19.40 20.62
N VAL A 478 -26.74 19.01 21.52
CA VAL A 478 -26.66 17.65 22.03
C VAL A 478 -27.22 17.63 23.43
N THR A 479 -28.35 16.94 23.62
CA THR A 479 -29.12 16.96 24.87
C THR A 479 -29.07 15.61 25.54
N TRP A 480 -28.79 15.61 26.84
CA TRP A 480 -28.92 14.45 27.70
C TRP A 480 -30.29 14.44 28.38
N GLU A 481 -30.96 13.29 28.34
CA GLU A 481 -32.22 13.06 29.03
C GLU A 481 -32.16 11.79 29.86
N ASN A 482 -32.51 11.91 31.13
CA ASN A 482 -32.64 10.80 32.06
C ASN A 482 -34.06 10.82 32.65
N GLN A 483 -34.87 9.86 32.20
CA GLN A 483 -36.25 9.65 32.64
C GLN A 483 -36.35 8.65 33.79
N SER A 484 -35.22 8.08 34.23
CA SER A 484 -35.21 7.21 35.41
C SER A 484 -35.44 8.03 36.69
N THR A 485 -36.05 7.41 37.70
CA THR A 485 -36.40 8.08 38.98
C THR A 485 -35.19 8.43 39.85
N GLY A 486 -33.96 8.19 39.39
CA GLY A 486 -32.73 8.45 40.13
C GLY A 486 -31.75 9.32 39.33
N ALA A 487 -31.17 10.31 39.99
CA ALA A 487 -30.08 11.09 39.43
C ALA A 487 -28.82 10.23 39.27
N VAL A 488 -28.04 10.51 38.23
CA VAL A 488 -26.71 9.98 38.00
C VAL A 488 -25.83 10.37 39.19
N LEU A 489 -25.23 9.37 39.86
CA LEU A 489 -24.44 9.59 41.08
C LEU A 489 -22.95 9.84 40.82
N ASN A 490 -22.45 9.48 39.62
CA ASN A 490 -21.04 9.57 39.24
C ASN A 490 -20.93 9.95 37.76
N GLU A 491 -19.90 10.74 37.42
CA GLU A 491 -19.67 11.14 36.04
C GLU A 491 -19.31 9.95 35.15
N PHE A 492 -19.84 9.93 33.93
CA PHE A 492 -19.58 8.86 32.97
C PHE A 492 -19.49 9.43 31.55
N LYS A 493 -19.08 8.62 30.59
CA LYS A 493 -18.87 9.02 29.19
C LYS A 493 -19.88 8.34 28.27
N VAL A 494 -20.34 9.09 27.29
CA VAL A 494 -21.14 8.61 26.15
C VAL A 494 -20.34 8.85 24.87
N SER A 495 -20.26 7.86 24.01
CA SER A 495 -19.61 7.90 22.70
C SER A 495 -20.67 7.77 21.63
N ILE A 496 -20.75 8.77 20.76
CA ILE A 496 -21.66 8.81 19.61
C ILE A 496 -20.81 8.60 18.35
N PRO A 497 -21.03 7.53 17.57
CA PRO A 497 -20.39 7.37 16.28
C PRO A 497 -20.81 8.50 15.33
N VAL A 498 -19.83 9.09 14.66
CA VAL A 498 -19.99 10.14 13.65
C VAL A 498 -19.37 9.67 12.35
N SER A 499 -20.04 9.91 11.23
CA SER A 499 -19.51 9.57 9.91
C SER A 499 -19.74 10.66 8.88
N VAL A 500 -18.84 10.73 7.90
CA VAL A 500 -18.93 11.58 6.71
C VAL A 500 -18.60 10.72 5.50
N VAL A 501 -19.50 10.73 4.51
CA VAL A 501 -19.30 10.04 3.23
C VAL A 501 -18.58 10.97 2.26
N HIS A 502 -17.67 10.43 1.45
CA HIS A 502 -16.97 11.15 0.37
C HIS A 502 -16.77 10.20 -0.83
N LYS A 503 -16.37 10.70 -2.00
CA LYS A 503 -16.26 9.89 -3.23
C LYS A 503 -15.36 8.65 -3.14
N TRP A 504 -14.42 8.64 -2.20
CA TRP A 504 -13.47 7.54 -1.99
C TRP A 504 -13.81 6.62 -0.81
N GLY A 505 -14.90 6.87 -0.07
CA GLY A 505 -15.27 6.04 1.09
C GLY A 505 -16.05 6.80 2.16
N THR A 506 -15.88 6.35 3.41
CA THR A 506 -16.51 6.96 4.59
C THR A 506 -15.44 7.11 5.66
N VAL A 507 -15.31 8.31 6.20
CA VAL A 507 -14.51 8.56 7.41
C VAL A 507 -15.44 8.45 8.61
N THR A 508 -14.97 7.79 9.69
CA THR A 508 -15.75 7.57 10.92
C THR A 508 -14.90 7.91 12.14
N ASP A 509 -15.50 8.52 13.14
CA ASP A 509 -14.90 8.74 14.46
C ASP A 509 -15.99 8.72 15.55
N ASN A 510 -15.60 8.90 16.81
CA ASN A 510 -16.50 8.91 17.95
C ASN A 510 -16.49 10.28 18.64
N PHE A 511 -17.65 10.94 18.66
CA PHE A 511 -17.85 12.13 19.47
C PHE A 511 -18.15 11.73 20.91
N VAL A 512 -17.24 12.05 21.83
CA VAL A 512 -17.32 11.65 23.24
C VAL A 512 -17.80 12.82 24.10
N ILE A 513 -18.83 12.57 24.89
CA ILE A 513 -19.41 13.54 25.83
C ILE A 513 -19.31 12.98 27.24
N THR A 514 -18.92 13.84 28.17
CA THR A 514 -18.96 13.54 29.61
C THR A 514 -20.31 13.95 30.20
N VAL A 515 -21.06 12.99 30.71
CA VAL A 515 -22.28 13.24 31.49
C VAL A 515 -21.89 13.43 32.94
N LYS A 516 -22.06 14.66 33.44
CA LYS A 516 -21.76 15.08 34.80
C LYS A 516 -22.95 14.88 35.71
N VAL A 517 -22.66 14.72 36.99
CA VAL A 517 -23.67 14.62 38.05
C VAL A 517 -24.48 15.91 38.11
N GLY A 518 -25.82 15.80 38.09
CA GLY A 518 -26.72 16.92 38.31
C GLY A 518 -26.59 17.49 39.71
N SER A 519 -26.77 18.81 39.87
CA SER A 519 -27.02 19.34 41.22
C SER A 519 -28.48 19.08 41.52
N GLY A 520 -28.75 18.05 42.32
CA GLY A 520 -30.09 17.84 42.87
C GLY A 520 -30.60 19.12 43.53
N ASN A 521 -31.91 19.38 43.37
CA ASN A 521 -32.66 20.48 43.97
C ASN A 521 -32.23 20.87 45.39
#